data_AF-A0AB36BK29-F1
#
_entry.id   AF-A0AB36BK29-F1
#
_cell.length_a   1.000
_cell.length_b   1.000
_cell.length_c   1.000
_cell.angle_alpha   90.00
_cell.angle_beta   90.00
_cell.angle_gamma   90.00
#
_symmetry.space_group_name_H-M   'P 1'
#
loop_
_entity.id
_entity.type
_entity.pdbx_description
1 polymer ?
#
loop_
_entity_poly.entity_id
_entity_poly.type
_entity_poly.pdbx_seq_one_letter_code
_entity_poly.pdbx_strand_id
1 'polypeptide(L)'
;GYFYAVMDCFCEKTWSHSPQYSIGYCQQCPNRVSWPAEMGPPPPLYFNAGMFVYEPSKETYETLLDTLQVSPTTPFAEQDFLNSFFNPIYKPIPPIYNLVLAMLWRHPENVELDKVKVVHYCAAGSKPWRYTGEEANMDREDIKMLVKKWWDVYDDESLDYKPEEAVSKPSILASLLEPEVSYVSASSDA
;
A
#
# COMPACT_ATOMS: atom_id res chain seq x y z
N GLY A 1 13.21 4.21 -16.24
CA GLY A 1 13.60 4.38 -14.83
C GLY A 1 13.55 3.09 -14.03
N TYR A 2 13.53 3.21 -12.70
CA TYR A 2 13.28 2.13 -11.75
C TYR A 2 11.91 2.34 -11.07
N PHE A 3 11.37 1.28 -10.47
CA PHE A 3 10.16 1.35 -9.65
C PHE A 3 10.55 1.20 -8.17
N TYR A 4 10.25 2.18 -7.34
CA TYR A 4 10.65 2.17 -5.93
C TYR A 4 9.43 2.02 -5.03
N ALA A 5 9.44 1.05 -4.13
CA ALA A 5 8.33 0.81 -3.19
C ALA A 5 8.85 0.14 -1.91
N VAL A 6 8.07 0.21 -0.83
CA VAL A 6 8.41 -0.48 0.41
C VAL A 6 8.00 -1.95 0.31
N MET A 7 8.86 -2.85 0.78
CA MET A 7 8.53 -4.29 0.86
C MET A 7 7.28 -4.52 1.73
N ASP A 8 6.40 -5.41 1.30
CA ASP A 8 5.26 -5.86 2.12
C ASP A 8 5.72 -6.84 3.22
N CYS A 9 4.79 -7.27 4.07
CA CYS A 9 5.01 -8.25 5.13
C CYS A 9 4.13 -9.49 4.92
N PHE A 10 4.74 -10.67 4.88
CA PHE A 10 4.03 -11.94 4.71
C PHE A 10 3.46 -12.52 6.02
N CYS A 11 3.57 -11.80 7.15
CA CYS A 11 3.11 -12.30 8.45
C CYS A 11 1.64 -11.98 8.74
N GLU A 12 0.99 -11.13 7.94
CA GLU A 12 -0.43 -10.80 8.12
C GLU A 12 -1.36 -11.89 7.60
N LYS A 13 -2.54 -12.02 8.22
CA LYS A 13 -3.48 -13.11 7.92
C LYS A 13 -3.98 -13.07 6.47
N THR A 14 -3.96 -11.90 5.83
CA THR A 14 -4.27 -11.75 4.39
C THR A 14 -3.38 -12.61 3.50
N TRP A 15 -2.18 -12.96 3.97
CA TRP A 15 -1.24 -13.86 3.28
C TRP A 15 -1.48 -15.34 3.56
N SER A 16 -2.53 -15.74 4.29
CA SER A 16 -2.72 -17.14 4.72
C SER A 16 -2.86 -18.16 3.60
N HIS A 17 -3.12 -17.70 2.37
CA HIS A 17 -3.20 -18.53 1.17
C HIS A 17 -1.82 -18.79 0.53
N SER A 18 -0.77 -18.12 1.00
CA SER A 18 0.57 -18.17 0.41
C SER A 18 1.47 -19.23 1.06
N PRO A 19 2.42 -19.81 0.30
CA PRO A 19 3.45 -20.68 0.88
C PRO A 19 4.31 -19.97 1.93
N GLN A 20 4.65 -18.69 1.70
CA GLN A 20 5.45 -17.84 2.59
C GLN A 20 4.84 -17.79 4.00
N TYR A 21 3.54 -17.49 4.10
CA TYR A 21 2.82 -17.47 5.36
C TYR A 21 2.78 -18.86 6.01
N SER A 22 2.50 -19.91 5.21
CA SER A 22 2.33 -21.27 5.70
C SER A 22 3.58 -21.83 6.39
N ILE A 23 4.77 -21.46 5.90
CA ILE A 23 6.04 -21.87 6.49
C ILE A 23 6.61 -20.87 7.51
N GLY A 24 5.95 -19.71 7.69
CA GLY A 24 6.43 -18.64 8.56
C GLY A 24 7.61 -17.83 7.99
N TYR A 25 7.87 -17.92 6.68
CA TYR A 25 8.89 -17.12 6.00
C TYR A 25 8.41 -15.68 5.78
N CYS A 26 9.26 -14.70 6.09
CA CYS A 26 8.98 -13.30 5.80
C CYS A 26 10.23 -12.57 5.30
N GLN A 27 10.09 -11.87 4.18
CA GLN A 27 11.16 -11.05 3.57
C GLN A 27 11.65 -9.89 4.44
N GLN A 28 10.87 -9.49 5.46
CA GLN A 28 11.29 -8.49 6.45
C GLN A 28 12.33 -9.05 7.44
N CYS A 29 12.36 -10.37 7.63
CA CYS A 29 13.29 -11.06 8.53
C CYS A 29 13.69 -12.44 7.94
N PRO A 30 14.40 -12.47 6.79
CA PRO A 30 14.69 -13.73 6.07
C PRO A 30 15.58 -14.69 6.87
N ASN A 31 16.24 -14.21 7.92
CA ASN A 31 17.07 -15.02 8.82
C ASN A 31 16.27 -15.69 9.96
N ARG A 32 15.03 -15.27 10.23
CA ARG A 32 14.20 -15.86 11.30
C ARG A 32 13.71 -17.25 10.89
N VAL A 33 13.26 -17.38 9.64
CA VAL A 33 12.92 -18.64 8.99
C VAL A 33 13.50 -18.53 7.58
N SER A 34 14.48 -19.37 7.26
CA SER A 34 15.08 -19.41 5.92
C SER A 34 14.14 -20.06 4.92
N TRP A 35 14.17 -19.61 3.66
CA TRP A 35 13.44 -20.27 2.58
C TRP A 35 13.94 -21.71 2.38
N PRO A 36 13.07 -22.73 2.42
CA PRO A 36 13.50 -24.13 2.29
C PRO A 36 14.04 -24.42 0.88
N ALA A 37 15.21 -25.08 0.81
CA ALA A 37 15.88 -25.35 -0.46
C ALA A 37 15.06 -26.26 -1.39
N GLU A 38 14.27 -27.17 -0.81
CA GLU A 38 13.35 -28.08 -1.50
C GLU A 38 12.20 -27.34 -2.20
N MET A 39 11.91 -26.09 -1.84
CA MET A 39 10.92 -25.23 -2.49
C MET A 39 11.51 -24.43 -3.66
N GLY A 40 12.78 -24.68 -4.01
CA GLY A 40 13.48 -23.96 -5.08
C GLY A 40 14.03 -22.60 -4.62
N PRO A 41 14.33 -21.68 -5.55
CA PRO A 41 14.80 -20.35 -5.18
C PRO A 41 13.73 -19.58 -4.39
N PRO A 42 14.11 -18.66 -3.50
CA PRO A 42 13.16 -17.81 -2.81
C PRO A 42 12.34 -16.99 -3.81
N PRO A 43 11.08 -16.64 -3.46
CA PRO A 43 10.26 -15.79 -4.32
C PRO A 43 10.93 -14.42 -4.49
N PRO A 44 10.64 -13.70 -5.60
CA PRO A 44 11.08 -12.34 -5.75
C PRO A 44 10.58 -11.46 -4.59
N LEU A 45 11.29 -10.36 -4.32
CA LEU A 45 10.82 -9.38 -3.35
C LEU A 45 9.47 -8.81 -3.81
N TYR A 46 8.58 -8.66 -2.85
CA TYR A 46 7.21 -8.21 -3.08
C TYR A 46 6.96 -6.88 -2.34
N PHE A 47 6.40 -5.87 -2.99
CA PHE A 47 6.15 -4.56 -2.39
C PHE A 47 4.68 -4.33 -2.01
N ASN A 48 4.48 -3.43 -1.04
CA ASN A 48 3.18 -2.85 -0.78
C ASN A 48 2.90 -1.72 -1.78
N ALA A 49 1.72 -1.72 -2.41
CA ALA A 49 1.36 -0.74 -3.45
C ALA A 49 0.81 0.60 -2.91
N GLY A 50 0.72 0.77 -1.59
CA GLY A 50 0.18 2.01 -0.98
C GLY A 50 1.01 3.27 -1.21
N MET A 51 2.31 3.12 -1.47
CA MET A 51 3.19 4.21 -1.85
C MET A 51 4.37 3.69 -2.67
N PHE A 52 4.61 4.33 -3.81
CA PHE A 52 5.71 4.01 -4.71
C PHE A 52 6.15 5.25 -5.49
N VAL A 53 7.36 5.19 -6.06
CA VAL A 53 7.91 6.21 -6.97
C VAL A 53 8.20 5.56 -8.31
N TYR A 54 7.72 6.18 -9.38
CA TYR A 54 7.91 5.74 -10.76
C TYR A 54 8.13 6.94 -11.69
N GLU A 55 8.58 6.65 -12.90
CA GLU A 55 8.75 7.63 -13.97
C GLU A 55 7.51 7.60 -14.89
N PRO A 56 6.73 8.69 -14.98
CA PRO A 56 5.59 8.73 -15.89
C PRO A 56 6.02 8.49 -17.34
N SER A 57 5.35 7.54 -18.01
CA SER A 57 5.62 7.20 -19.40
C SER A 57 4.33 6.76 -20.08
N LYS A 58 4.05 7.33 -21.24
CA LYS A 58 2.90 6.94 -22.06
C LYS A 58 3.00 5.46 -22.47
N GLU A 59 4.18 5.00 -22.84
CA GLU A 59 4.45 3.61 -23.20
C GLU A 59 4.17 2.66 -22.02
N THR A 60 4.61 3.03 -20.81
CA THR A 60 4.32 2.24 -19.60
C THR A 60 2.82 2.19 -19.31
N TYR A 61 2.10 3.30 -19.47
CA TYR A 61 0.65 3.35 -19.31
C TYR A 61 -0.09 2.44 -20.30
N GLU A 62 0.23 2.53 -21.60
CA GLU A 62 -0.39 1.69 -22.64
C GLU A 62 -0.10 0.21 -22.38
N THR A 63 1.15 -0.12 -22.05
CA THR A 63 1.54 -1.51 -21.73
C THR A 63 0.86 -2.03 -20.47
N LEU A 64 0.68 -1.21 -19.43
CA LEU A 64 -0.08 -1.58 -18.23
C LEU A 64 -1.52 -1.94 -18.59
N LEU A 65 -2.20 -1.14 -19.43
CA LEU A 65 -3.56 -1.43 -19.86
C LEU A 65 -3.67 -2.73 -20.68
N ASP A 66 -2.77 -2.91 -21.65
CA ASP A 66 -2.76 -4.12 -22.48
C ASP A 66 -2.47 -5.37 -21.64
N THR A 67 -1.54 -5.27 -20.69
CA THR A 67 -1.21 -6.38 -19.77
C THR A 67 -2.37 -6.68 -18.83
N LEU A 68 -3.08 -5.66 -18.34
CA LEU A 68 -4.22 -5.82 -17.44
C LEU A 68 -5.35 -6.63 -18.09
N GLN A 69 -5.63 -6.41 -19.39
CA GLN A 69 -6.70 -7.11 -20.11
C GLN A 69 -6.51 -8.64 -20.16
N VAL A 70 -5.27 -9.11 -20.12
CA VAL A 70 -4.93 -10.54 -20.19
C VAL A 70 -4.44 -11.11 -18.85
N SER A 71 -4.38 -10.28 -17.80
CA SER A 71 -3.94 -10.70 -16.47
C SER A 71 -5.05 -11.45 -15.74
N PRO A 72 -4.74 -12.58 -15.07
CA PRO A 72 -5.71 -13.25 -14.21
C PRO A 72 -6.05 -12.36 -13.01
N THR A 73 -7.24 -12.56 -12.44
CA THR A 73 -7.59 -11.91 -11.16
C THR A 73 -6.77 -12.50 -10.03
N THR A 74 -6.38 -11.65 -9.10
CA THR A 74 -5.53 -12.01 -7.96
C THR A 74 -6.14 -11.52 -6.65
N PRO A 75 -5.76 -12.09 -5.48
CA PRO A 75 -6.31 -11.69 -4.19
C PRO A 75 -6.00 -10.24 -3.80
N PHE A 76 -4.84 -9.70 -4.17
CA PHE A 76 -4.48 -8.31 -3.97
C PHE A 76 -4.52 -7.56 -5.29
N ALA A 77 -5.67 -6.95 -5.57
CA ALA A 77 -6.05 -6.24 -6.80
C ALA A 77 -4.87 -5.60 -7.59
N GLU A 78 -4.56 -4.33 -7.35
CA GLU A 78 -3.49 -3.62 -8.05
C GLU A 78 -2.10 -4.04 -7.56
N GLN A 79 -1.97 -4.47 -6.31
CA GLN A 79 -0.68 -4.77 -5.70
C GLN A 79 -0.01 -5.99 -6.35
N ASP A 80 -0.73 -7.09 -6.57
CA ASP A 80 -0.18 -8.27 -7.24
C ASP A 80 0.13 -7.96 -8.71
N PHE A 81 -0.75 -7.23 -9.38
CA PHE A 81 -0.57 -6.83 -10.77
C PHE A 81 0.70 -5.97 -10.95
N LEU A 82 0.86 -4.94 -10.13
CA LEU A 82 2.04 -4.07 -10.15
C LEU A 82 3.30 -4.82 -9.77
N ASN A 83 3.24 -5.74 -8.80
CA ASN A 83 4.39 -6.58 -8.43
C ASN A 83 4.84 -7.46 -9.59
N SER A 84 3.90 -8.05 -10.34
CA SER A 84 4.20 -8.84 -11.54
C SER A 84 4.82 -7.96 -12.63
N PHE A 85 4.18 -6.84 -12.95
CA PHE A 85 4.58 -5.94 -14.03
C PHE A 85 5.94 -5.28 -13.79
N PHE A 86 6.16 -4.73 -12.60
CA PHE A 86 7.37 -3.96 -12.27
C PHE A 86 8.49 -4.80 -11.67
N ASN A 87 8.31 -6.12 -11.51
CA ASN A 87 9.32 -7.01 -10.93
C ASN A 87 10.74 -6.78 -11.48
N PRO A 88 10.96 -6.66 -12.82
CA PRO A 88 12.32 -6.56 -13.36
C PRO A 88 13.05 -5.25 -13.00
N ILE A 89 12.32 -4.21 -12.59
CA ILE A 89 12.87 -2.88 -12.30
C ILE A 89 12.59 -2.41 -10.87
N TYR A 90 12.02 -3.29 -10.03
CA TYR A 90 11.69 -2.97 -8.65
C TYR A 90 12.95 -2.81 -7.79
N LYS A 91 12.96 -1.74 -6.97
CA LYS A 91 13.97 -1.47 -5.95
C LYS A 91 13.30 -1.13 -4.61
N PRO A 92 13.56 -1.93 -3.55
CA PRO A 92 12.97 -1.64 -2.24
C PRO A 92 13.49 -0.32 -1.67
N ILE A 93 12.61 0.43 -1.01
CA ILE A 93 12.95 1.61 -0.21
C ILE A 93 12.62 1.38 1.28
N PRO A 94 13.19 2.18 2.21
CA PRO A 94 13.00 1.98 3.64
C PRO A 94 11.53 2.06 4.10
N PRO A 95 11.10 1.23 5.08
CA PRO A 95 9.73 1.20 5.59
C PRO A 95 9.19 2.54 6.11
N ILE A 96 10.08 3.46 6.52
CA ILE A 96 9.69 4.81 6.99
C ILE A 96 8.92 5.63 5.93
N TYR A 97 9.01 5.27 4.64
CA TYR A 97 8.31 5.94 3.54
C TYR A 97 6.94 5.33 3.21
N ASN A 98 6.56 4.22 3.84
CA ASN A 98 5.24 3.58 3.71
C ASN A 98 5.04 2.59 4.87
N LEU A 99 4.91 3.10 6.11
CA LEU A 99 4.76 2.22 7.27
C LEU A 99 3.37 1.60 7.27
N VAL A 100 3.26 0.36 6.81
CA VAL A 100 2.10 -0.51 7.06
C VAL A 100 2.01 -0.76 8.56
N LEU A 101 0.90 -0.38 9.20
CA LEU A 101 0.76 -0.41 10.67
C LEU A 101 1.04 -1.78 11.28
N ALA A 102 0.76 -2.87 10.57
CA ALA A 102 1.05 -4.22 11.05
C ALA A 102 2.51 -4.48 11.38
N MET A 103 3.44 -3.72 10.80
CA MET A 103 4.86 -3.77 11.15
C MET A 103 5.10 -3.47 12.63
N LEU A 104 4.25 -2.67 13.30
CA LEU A 104 4.38 -2.32 14.71
C LEU A 104 4.23 -3.51 15.68
N TRP A 105 3.54 -4.57 15.26
CA TRP A 105 3.37 -5.79 16.07
C TRP A 105 3.95 -7.05 15.43
N ARG A 106 4.16 -7.08 14.11
CA ARG A 106 4.80 -8.21 13.42
C ARG A 106 6.32 -8.13 13.39
N HIS A 107 6.85 -6.93 13.23
CA HIS A 107 8.28 -6.64 13.10
C HIS A 107 8.68 -5.37 13.85
N PRO A 108 8.38 -5.25 15.16
CA PRO A 108 8.74 -4.06 15.93
C PRO A 108 10.24 -3.76 15.89
N GLU A 109 11.09 -4.78 15.72
CA GLU A 109 12.54 -4.66 15.53
C GLU A 109 12.95 -3.85 14.29
N ASN A 110 12.06 -3.72 13.30
CA ASN A 110 12.31 -3.01 12.05
C ASN A 110 11.70 -1.59 12.05
N VAL A 111 11.10 -1.14 13.17
CA VAL A 111 10.36 0.13 13.24
C VAL A 111 10.94 1.05 14.30
N GLU A 112 11.54 2.14 13.87
CA GLU A 112 11.86 3.32 14.69
C GLU A 112 10.79 4.38 14.42
N LEU A 113 9.74 4.41 15.26
CA LEU A 113 8.51 5.17 14.98
C LEU A 113 8.74 6.69 14.85
N ASP A 114 9.74 7.23 15.53
CA ASP A 114 10.16 8.63 15.46
C ASP A 114 10.76 9.02 14.09
N LYS A 115 11.27 8.06 13.32
CA LYS A 115 11.84 8.27 11.98
C LYS A 115 10.83 8.08 10.86
N VAL A 116 9.61 7.63 11.17
CA VAL A 116 8.56 7.34 10.18
C VAL A 116 8.08 8.64 9.54
N LYS A 117 7.99 8.64 8.21
CA LYS A 117 7.58 9.81 7.41
C LYS A 117 6.17 9.66 6.83
N VAL A 118 5.76 8.42 6.51
CA VAL A 118 4.46 8.13 5.93
C VAL A 118 3.88 6.90 6.63
N VAL A 119 2.62 6.99 7.04
CA VAL A 119 1.88 5.92 7.72
C VAL A 119 0.77 5.42 6.79
N HIS A 120 0.68 4.10 6.64
CA HIS A 120 -0.32 3.44 5.84
C HIS A 120 -1.32 2.68 6.73
N TYR A 121 -2.51 3.28 6.88
CA TYR A 121 -3.63 2.73 7.62
C TYR A 121 -4.37 1.65 6.80
N CYS A 122 -3.75 0.49 6.60
CA CYS A 122 -4.33 -0.63 5.84
C CYS A 122 -4.74 -1.85 6.69
N ALA A 123 -4.38 -1.88 7.97
CA ALA A 123 -4.85 -2.93 8.87
C ALA A 123 -6.36 -2.80 9.16
N ALA A 124 -7.04 -3.92 9.42
CA ALA A 124 -8.46 -3.90 9.80
C ALA A 124 -8.67 -3.03 11.06
N GLY A 125 -9.72 -2.19 11.06
CA GLY A 125 -10.00 -1.23 12.14
C GLY A 125 -9.12 0.03 12.14
N SER A 126 -8.03 0.07 11.37
CA SER A 126 -7.05 1.16 11.46
C SER A 126 -7.43 2.44 10.70
N LYS A 127 -8.47 2.41 9.87
CA LYS A 127 -8.91 3.60 9.10
C LYS A 127 -9.29 4.72 10.07
N PRO A 128 -8.59 5.87 10.10
CA PRO A 128 -8.79 6.88 11.15
C PRO A 128 -10.23 7.39 11.27
N TRP A 129 -10.93 7.56 10.14
CA TRP A 129 -12.33 8.01 10.07
C TRP A 129 -13.37 6.95 10.46
N ARG A 130 -12.95 5.71 10.76
CA ARG A 130 -13.80 4.61 11.26
C ARG A 130 -13.19 3.93 12.48
N TYR A 131 -12.21 4.57 13.11
CA TYR A 131 -11.47 3.97 14.19
C TYR A 131 -12.35 3.85 15.45
N THR A 132 -12.54 2.62 15.94
CA THR A 132 -13.29 2.31 17.16
C THR A 132 -12.36 1.98 18.33
N GLY A 133 -11.16 1.47 18.02
CA GLY A 133 -10.22 0.94 19.01
C GLY A 133 -10.52 -0.49 19.45
N GLU A 134 -11.55 -1.14 18.91
CA GLU A 134 -12.01 -2.46 19.34
C GLU A 134 -11.38 -3.62 18.55
N GLU A 135 -10.95 -3.38 17.30
CA GLU A 135 -10.32 -4.41 16.49
C GLU A 135 -8.93 -4.81 17.00
N ALA A 136 -8.45 -5.98 16.58
CA ALA A 136 -7.17 -6.52 17.04
C ALA A 136 -6.01 -5.53 16.85
N ASN A 137 -5.24 -5.29 17.92
CA ASN A 137 -4.13 -4.33 18.01
C ASN A 137 -4.52 -2.85 17.90
N MET A 138 -5.80 -2.51 17.76
CA MET A 138 -6.23 -1.12 17.67
C MET A 138 -6.20 -0.42 19.03
N ASP A 139 -6.21 -1.15 20.14
CA ASP A 139 -6.13 -0.64 21.51
C ASP A 139 -4.74 -0.14 21.92
N ARG A 140 -3.72 -0.35 21.08
CA ARG A 140 -2.33 0.04 21.37
C ARG A 140 -2.15 1.57 21.39
N GLU A 141 -1.25 2.02 22.27
CA GLU A 141 -0.96 3.45 22.45
C GLU A 141 -0.29 4.09 21.22
N ASP A 142 0.56 3.35 20.51
CA ASP A 142 1.18 3.82 19.27
C ASP A 142 0.13 4.04 18.16
N ILE A 143 -0.86 3.15 18.05
CA ILE A 143 -1.97 3.29 17.10
C ILE A 143 -2.86 4.49 17.46
N LYS A 144 -3.27 4.62 18.73
CA LYS A 144 -4.06 5.77 19.20
C LYS A 144 -3.35 7.09 18.90
N MET A 145 -2.03 7.14 19.13
CA MET A 145 -1.22 8.32 18.83
C MET A 145 -1.21 8.65 17.33
N LEU A 146 -1.05 7.64 16.45
CA LEU A 146 -1.06 7.86 14.99
C LEU A 146 -2.44 8.30 14.49
N VAL A 147 -3.51 7.65 14.95
CA VAL A 147 -4.89 8.05 14.63
C VAL A 147 -5.17 9.48 15.09
N LYS A 148 -4.75 9.85 16.30
CA LYS A 148 -4.85 11.23 16.79
C LYS A 148 -4.13 12.21 15.86
N LYS A 149 -2.91 11.91 15.42
CA LYS A 149 -2.18 12.77 14.46
C LYS A 149 -2.92 12.95 13.13
N TRP A 150 -3.64 11.93 12.68
CA TRP A 150 -4.47 12.05 11.47
C TRP A 150 -5.64 13.01 11.70
N TRP A 151 -6.34 12.89 12.84
CA TRP A 151 -7.43 13.79 13.20
C TRP A 151 -6.95 15.22 13.48
N ASP A 152 -5.79 15.39 14.12
CA ASP A 152 -5.18 16.71 14.32
C ASP A 152 -4.97 17.47 12.99
N VAL A 153 -4.74 16.75 11.87
CA VAL A 153 -4.65 17.34 10.51
C VAL A 153 -6.04 17.56 9.90
N TYR A 154 -6.96 16.60 10.06
CA TYR A 154 -8.32 16.71 9.52
C TYR A 154 -9.12 17.85 10.17
N ASP A 155 -8.97 18.05 11.48
CA ASP A 155 -9.65 19.07 12.27
C ASP A 155 -8.96 20.46 12.19
N ASP A 156 -7.83 20.56 11.47
CA ASP A 156 -7.14 21.83 11.25
C ASP A 156 -7.83 22.63 10.14
N GLU A 157 -8.81 23.46 10.53
CA GLU A 157 -9.55 24.37 9.63
C GLU A 157 -8.62 25.31 8.82
N SER A 158 -7.36 25.51 9.24
CA SER A 158 -6.41 26.34 8.47
C SER A 158 -5.98 25.68 7.16
N LEU A 159 -6.09 24.35 7.07
CA LEU A 159 -5.79 23.53 5.90
C LEU A 159 -7.00 23.38 4.96
N ASP A 160 -8.18 23.85 5.37
CA ASP A 160 -9.37 23.80 4.53
C ASP A 160 -9.15 24.51 3.20
N TYR A 161 -9.72 23.93 2.14
CA TYR A 161 -9.70 24.54 0.83
C TYR A 161 -10.41 25.89 0.87
N LYS A 162 -9.63 26.96 0.68
CA LYS A 162 -10.15 28.31 0.51
C LYS A 162 -10.31 28.54 -1.00
N PRO A 163 -11.53 28.64 -1.53
CA PRO A 163 -11.70 29.01 -2.92
C PRO A 163 -11.06 30.38 -3.13
N GLU A 164 -10.00 30.47 -3.92
CA GLU A 164 -9.53 31.75 -4.43
C GLU A 164 -10.67 32.37 -5.24
N GLU A 165 -10.99 33.65 -5.01
CA GLU A 165 -11.85 34.40 -5.91
C GLU A 165 -11.36 34.19 -7.34
N ALA A 166 -12.24 33.70 -8.21
CA ALA A 166 -11.91 33.13 -9.51
C ALA A 166 -10.97 34.01 -10.34
N VAL A 167 -9.66 33.78 -10.23
CA VAL A 167 -8.70 34.22 -11.24
C VAL A 167 -8.83 33.22 -12.37
N SER A 168 -9.37 33.69 -13.51
CA SER A 168 -9.55 32.93 -14.74
C SER A 168 -8.22 32.34 -15.22
N LYS A 169 -7.85 31.17 -14.71
CA LYS A 169 -6.78 30.34 -15.26
C LYS A 169 -7.41 29.35 -16.24
N PRO A 170 -6.89 29.21 -17.47
CA PRO A 170 -7.39 28.19 -18.38
C PRO A 170 -7.07 26.83 -17.77
N SER A 171 -8.11 26.14 -17.32
CA SER A 171 -8.00 24.83 -16.68
C SER A 171 -7.58 23.79 -17.72
N ILE A 172 -6.42 23.16 -17.52
CA ILE A 172 -5.97 21.99 -18.30
C ILE A 172 -6.97 20.83 -18.14
N LEU A 173 -7.73 20.79 -17.04
CA LEU A 173 -8.78 19.80 -16.77
C LEU A 173 -10.02 19.96 -17.65
N ALA A 174 -10.28 21.14 -18.23
CA ALA A 174 -11.46 21.35 -19.08
C ALA A 174 -11.39 20.60 -20.43
N SER A 175 -10.21 20.09 -20.79
CA SER A 175 -9.97 19.37 -22.06
C SER A 175 -10.15 17.85 -21.97
N LEU A 176 -10.34 17.31 -20.76
CA LEU A 176 -10.61 15.88 -20.56
C LEU A 176 -12.11 15.72 -20.33
N LEU A 177 -12.87 15.49 -21.41
CA LEU A 177 -14.18 14.86 -21.29
C LEU A 177 -13.94 13.48 -20.67
N GLU A 178 -14.27 13.31 -19.39
CA GLU A 178 -14.33 11.98 -18.78
C GLU A 178 -15.34 11.15 -19.58
N PRO A 179 -14.95 9.99 -20.14
CA PRO A 179 -15.92 9.11 -20.76
C PRO A 179 -16.93 8.64 -19.70
N GLU A 180 -18.20 8.49 -20.08
CA GLU A 180 -19.22 7.84 -19.25
C GLU A 180 -18.77 6.40 -18.97
N VAL A 181 -18.19 6.16 -17.79
CA VAL A 181 -17.87 4.82 -17.31
C VAL A 181 -19.07 4.30 -16.53
N SER A 182 -19.70 3.24 -17.02
CA SER A 182 -20.73 2.52 -16.27
C SER A 182 -20.07 1.78 -15.10
N TYR A 183 -20.22 2.29 -13.89
CA TYR A 183 -19.75 1.61 -12.68
C TYR A 183 -20.67 0.43 -12.36
N VAL A 184 -20.11 -0.78 -12.35
CA VAL A 184 -20.75 -1.95 -11.75
C VAL A 184 -20.16 -2.12 -10.35
N SER A 185 -20.98 -1.96 -9.33
CA SER A 185 -20.60 -2.18 -7.93
C SER A 185 -20.21 -3.64 -7.70
N ALA A 186 -19.05 -3.87 -7.08
CA ALA A 186 -18.64 -5.21 -6.64
C ALA A 186 -19.61 -5.73 -5.57
N SER A 187 -19.96 -7.02 -5.64
CA SER A 187 -20.82 -7.69 -4.65
C SER A 187 -20.17 -7.63 -3.27
N SER A 188 -20.94 -7.21 -2.27
CA SER A 188 -20.51 -7.04 -0.88
C SER A 188 -20.49 -8.35 -0.09
N ASP A 189 -20.22 -9.49 -0.73
CA ASP A 189 -20.19 -10.79 -0.06
C ASP A 189 -18.74 -11.19 0.22
N ALA A 190 -18.27 -10.84 1.41
CA ALA A 190 -17.13 -11.46 2.10
C ALA A 190 -17.37 -11.45 3.62
#